data_AF-A0A5R8M338-F1
#
_entry.id   AF-A0A5R8M338-F1
#
_cell.length_a   1.000
_cell.length_b   1.000
_cell.length_c   1.000
_cell.angle_alpha   90.00
_cell.angle_beta   90.00
_cell.angle_gamma   90.00
#
_symmetry.space_group_name_H-M   'P 1'
#
loop_
_entity.id
_entity.type
_entity.pdbx_description
1 polymer ?
#
loop_
_entity_poly.entity_id
_entity_poly.type
_entity_poly.pdbx_seq_one_letter_code
_entity_poly.pdbx_strand_id
1 'polypeptide(L)'
;MKKLLFIGILVLAPFFTTAQDIFDKYEDNDKVTFVAMQPKMFQMLGKMSVNSDDPEAKEFFELVNSITSFKVITTDDAAISKDVDSWVANRLKSSTFEELMRVRDGDSNVKFYVKEGKDDDHVKELLMFVTGIKDMDIDINGKKLETVLLSLTGDINLRSVSKLTDKMDLPGGDQLGKASKKSN
;
A
#
# COMPACT_ATOMS: atom_id res chain seq x y z
N MET A 1 14.09 -48.16 -1.40
CA MET A 1 14.76 -46.88 -1.14
C MET A 1 14.27 -45.75 -2.04
N LYS A 2 14.28 -45.89 -3.37
CA LYS A 2 13.80 -44.83 -4.30
C LYS A 2 12.33 -44.41 -4.10
N LYS A 3 11.44 -45.34 -3.72
CA LYS A 3 10.02 -45.06 -3.43
C LYS A 3 9.81 -44.23 -2.15
N LEU A 4 10.65 -44.41 -1.14
CA LEU A 4 10.58 -43.63 0.12
C LEU A 4 11.08 -42.19 -0.10
N LEU A 5 12.07 -42.02 -0.98
CA LEU A 5 12.60 -40.71 -1.36
C LEU A 5 11.55 -39.89 -2.14
N PHE A 6 10.79 -40.54 -3.02
CA PHE A 6 9.66 -39.92 -3.74
C PHE A 6 8.53 -39.47 -2.80
N ILE A 7 8.17 -40.28 -1.81
CA ILE A 7 7.16 -39.91 -0.80
C ILE A 7 7.65 -38.73 0.04
N GLY A 8 8.94 -38.71 0.41
CA GLY A 8 9.53 -37.58 1.14
C GLY A 8 9.44 -36.26 0.36
N ILE A 9 9.73 -36.27 -0.95
CA ILE A 9 9.61 -35.09 -1.81
C ILE A 9 8.15 -34.64 -1.95
N LEU A 10 7.20 -35.57 -2.10
CA LEU A 10 5.78 -35.25 -2.26
C LEU A 10 5.17 -34.64 -0.98
N VAL A 11 5.61 -35.08 0.19
CA VAL A 11 5.19 -34.52 1.49
C VAL A 11 5.80 -33.14 1.74
N LEU A 12 7.01 -32.89 1.23
CA LEU A 12 7.70 -31.60 1.41
C LEU A 12 7.31 -30.54 0.36
N ALA A 13 6.73 -30.95 -0.78
CA ALA A 13 6.31 -30.05 -1.85
C ALA A 13 5.40 -28.88 -1.43
N PRO A 14 4.34 -29.06 -0.59
CA PRO A 14 3.47 -27.95 -0.21
C PRO A 14 4.12 -26.91 0.71
N PHE A 15 5.27 -27.22 1.33
CA PHE A 15 6.01 -26.27 2.17
C PHE A 15 6.78 -25.21 1.37
N PHE A 16 6.91 -25.41 0.05
CA PHE A 16 7.58 -24.46 -0.85
C PHE A 16 6.60 -23.60 -1.65
N THR A 17 5.34 -23.52 -1.25
CA THR A 17 4.41 -22.56 -1.85
C THR A 17 4.83 -21.15 -1.45
N THR A 18 5.57 -20.47 -2.33
CA THR A 18 5.84 -19.05 -2.21
C THR A 18 4.50 -18.32 -2.28
N ALA A 19 4.17 -17.50 -1.28
CA ALA A 19 3.01 -16.65 -1.32
C ALA A 19 3.11 -15.73 -2.54
N GLN A 20 2.27 -15.98 -3.55
CA GLN A 20 2.18 -15.12 -4.73
C GLN A 20 1.72 -13.73 -4.27
N ASP A 21 2.33 -12.68 -4.83
CA ASP A 21 1.92 -11.30 -4.56
C ASP A 21 0.46 -11.13 -4.99
N ILE A 22 -0.38 -10.53 -4.13
CA ILE A 22 -1.80 -10.38 -4.40
C ILE A 22 -2.05 -9.51 -5.63
N PHE A 23 -1.14 -8.57 -5.89
CA PHE A 23 -1.22 -7.70 -7.05
C PHE A 23 -1.02 -8.47 -8.35
N ASP A 24 0.06 -9.26 -8.43
CA ASP A 24 0.36 -10.06 -9.61
C ASP A 24 -0.69 -11.16 -9.85
N LYS A 25 -1.34 -11.66 -8.79
CA LYS A 25 -2.44 -12.63 -8.90
C LYS A 25 -3.66 -12.06 -9.64
N TYR A 26 -3.91 -10.76 -9.51
CA TYR A 26 -5.14 -10.12 -9.98
C TYR A 26 -4.90 -9.04 -11.05
N GLU A 27 -3.67 -8.88 -11.54
CA GLU A 27 -3.34 -7.83 -12.52
C GLU A 27 -4.15 -7.93 -13.82
N ASP A 28 -4.46 -9.17 -14.27
CA ASP A 28 -5.22 -9.45 -15.49
C ASP A 28 -6.68 -9.85 -15.21
N ASN A 29 -7.19 -9.64 -14.00
CA ASN A 29 -8.55 -10.04 -13.63
C ASN A 29 -9.59 -8.99 -14.04
N ASP A 30 -10.65 -9.42 -14.72
CA ASP A 30 -11.72 -8.57 -15.25
C ASP A 30 -12.59 -7.91 -14.17
N LYS A 31 -12.57 -8.44 -12.94
CA LYS A 31 -13.29 -7.89 -11.78
C LYS A 31 -12.40 -7.03 -10.88
N VAL A 32 -11.20 -6.71 -11.35
CA VAL A 32 -10.23 -5.92 -10.61
C VAL A 32 -9.80 -4.74 -11.47
N THR A 33 -9.90 -3.55 -10.88
CA THR A 33 -9.19 -2.39 -11.41
C THR A 33 -7.78 -2.43 -10.85
N PHE A 34 -6.80 -2.72 -11.70
CA PHE A 34 -5.39 -2.74 -11.35
C PHE A 34 -4.67 -1.53 -11.92
N VAL A 35 -3.95 -0.82 -11.06
CA VAL A 35 -3.08 0.29 -11.45
C VAL A 35 -1.69 0.02 -10.90
N ALA A 36 -0.70 -0.05 -11.78
CA ALA A 36 0.70 -0.12 -11.38
C ALA A 36 1.49 1.01 -12.05
N MET A 37 2.31 1.69 -11.27
CA MET A 37 3.18 2.75 -11.77
C MET A 37 4.64 2.36 -11.59
N GLN A 38 5.38 2.41 -12.70
CA GLN A 38 6.80 2.08 -12.75
C GLN A 38 7.64 3.29 -12.30
N PRO A 39 8.83 3.07 -11.68
CA PRO A 39 9.77 4.13 -11.28
C PRO A 39 10.05 5.16 -12.38
N LYS A 40 10.10 4.72 -13.63
CA LYS A 40 10.39 5.57 -14.77
C LYS A 40 9.35 6.67 -14.97
N MET A 41 8.07 6.40 -14.66
CA MET A 41 7.01 7.41 -14.76
C MET A 41 7.21 8.52 -13.73
N PHE A 42 7.54 8.15 -12.49
CA PHE A 42 7.87 9.09 -11.41
C PHE A 42 9.08 9.97 -11.76
N GLN A 43 10.14 9.36 -12.30
CA GLN A 43 11.33 10.09 -12.78
C GLN A 43 11.03 11.03 -13.95
N MET A 44 10.14 10.63 -14.86
CA MET A 44 9.73 11.49 -15.97
C MET A 44 8.90 12.68 -15.47
N LEU A 45 7.96 12.46 -14.56
CA LEU A 45 7.19 13.51 -13.90
C LEU A 45 8.12 14.49 -13.17
N GLY A 46 9.08 13.97 -12.39
CA GLY A 46 10.05 14.80 -11.68
C GLY A 46 11.02 15.59 -12.57
N LYS A 47 11.20 15.18 -13.85
CA LYS A 47 12.02 15.91 -14.83
C LYS A 47 11.22 16.93 -15.64
N MET A 48 9.95 16.63 -15.94
CA MET A 48 9.07 17.55 -16.68
C MET A 48 8.65 18.77 -15.88
N SER A 49 8.66 18.63 -14.56
CA SER A 49 8.35 19.68 -13.60
C SER A 49 9.55 20.57 -13.22
N VAL A 50 10.70 20.39 -13.88
CA VAL A 50 11.86 21.28 -13.77
C VAL A 50 11.53 22.58 -14.49
N ASN A 51 10.72 23.42 -13.82
CA ASN A 51 10.43 24.80 -14.18
C ASN A 51 9.81 25.55 -12.97
N SER A 52 10.30 25.34 -11.75
CA SER A 52 9.86 26.13 -10.61
C SER A 52 10.96 26.24 -9.57
N ASP A 53 11.42 27.46 -9.28
CA ASP A 53 12.19 27.84 -8.08
C ASP A 53 11.33 27.74 -6.79
N ASP A 54 10.35 26.84 -6.77
CA ASP A 54 9.40 26.64 -5.68
C ASP A 54 9.92 25.53 -4.74
N PRO A 55 10.27 25.87 -3.49
CA PRO A 55 10.72 24.91 -2.48
C PRO A 55 9.72 23.76 -2.25
N GLU A 56 8.42 24.00 -2.46
CA GLU A 56 7.36 23.03 -2.20
C GLU A 56 7.28 21.96 -3.29
N ALA A 57 7.54 22.34 -4.54
CA ALA A 57 7.61 21.41 -5.65
C ALA A 57 8.81 20.46 -5.48
N LYS A 58 9.93 20.95 -4.93
CA LYS A 58 11.14 20.16 -4.68
C LYS A 58 10.91 19.02 -3.69
N GLU A 59 10.23 19.27 -2.58
CA GLU A 59 9.90 18.23 -1.58
C GLU A 59 8.97 17.15 -2.18
N PHE A 60 8.01 17.55 -3.03
CA PHE A 60 7.17 16.61 -3.76
C PHE A 60 7.98 15.74 -4.74
N PHE A 61 8.99 16.30 -5.43
CA PHE A 61 9.87 15.53 -6.31
C PHE A 61 10.78 14.56 -5.57
N GLU A 62 11.25 14.93 -4.40
CA GLU A 62 12.05 14.03 -3.56
C GLU A 62 11.23 12.81 -3.11
N LEU A 63 9.97 13.01 -2.73
CA LEU A 63 9.02 11.93 -2.43
C LEU A 63 8.74 11.06 -3.66
N VAL A 64 8.47 11.68 -4.81
CA VAL A 64 8.20 10.96 -6.05
C VAL A 64 9.40 10.10 -6.49
N ASN A 65 10.61 10.63 -6.36
CA ASN A 65 11.83 9.91 -6.72
C ASN A 65 12.20 8.80 -5.72
N SER A 66 11.71 8.87 -4.48
CA SER A 66 11.96 7.82 -3.48
C SER A 66 11.08 6.59 -3.65
N ILE A 67 10.05 6.66 -4.50
CA ILE A 67 9.12 5.57 -4.78
C ILE A 67 9.71 4.61 -5.81
N THR A 68 9.79 3.33 -5.46
CA THR A 68 10.25 2.24 -6.34
C THR A 68 9.11 1.42 -6.89
N SER A 69 7.94 1.43 -6.25
CA SER A 69 6.75 0.74 -6.74
C SER A 69 5.50 1.39 -6.18
N PHE A 70 4.50 1.53 -7.02
CA PHE A 70 3.14 1.90 -6.64
C PHE A 70 2.18 0.93 -7.30
N LYS A 71 1.38 0.22 -6.50
CA LYS A 71 0.36 -0.70 -6.97
C LYS A 71 -0.95 -0.43 -6.24
N VAL A 72 -2.05 -0.43 -6.97
CA VAL A 72 -3.42 -0.32 -6.45
C VAL A 72 -4.27 -1.41 -7.06
N ILE A 73 -5.06 -2.07 -6.22
CA ILE A 73 -6.17 -2.93 -6.60
C ILE A 73 -7.43 -2.37 -5.99
N THR A 74 -8.46 -2.27 -6.82
CA THR A 74 -9.83 -1.99 -6.41
C THR A 74 -10.75 -3.08 -6.93
N THR A 75 -11.66 -3.57 -6.08
CA THR A 75 -12.64 -4.59 -6.46
C THR A 75 -13.93 -4.44 -5.65
N ASP A 76 -15.06 -4.80 -6.28
CA ASP A 76 -16.37 -4.95 -5.67
C ASP A 76 -16.79 -6.43 -5.53
N ASP A 77 -15.96 -7.38 -5.98
CA ASP A 77 -16.23 -8.81 -5.93
C ASP A 77 -15.91 -9.36 -4.52
N ALA A 78 -16.94 -9.88 -3.85
CA ALA A 78 -16.83 -10.34 -2.46
C ALA A 78 -15.81 -11.47 -2.26
N ALA A 79 -15.57 -12.33 -3.26
CA ALA A 79 -14.60 -13.41 -3.14
C ALA A 79 -13.17 -12.85 -3.21
N ILE A 80 -12.92 -11.91 -4.13
CA ILE A 80 -11.63 -11.23 -4.26
C ILE A 80 -11.37 -10.37 -3.01
N SER A 81 -12.35 -9.60 -2.54
CA SER A 81 -12.26 -8.83 -1.29
C SER A 81 -11.80 -9.67 -0.11
N LYS A 82 -12.38 -10.87 0.06
CA LYS A 82 -12.03 -11.77 1.17
C LYS A 82 -10.60 -12.33 1.03
N ASP A 83 -10.17 -12.60 -0.19
CA ASP A 83 -8.82 -13.08 -0.46
C ASP A 83 -7.78 -11.98 -0.20
N VAL A 84 -8.07 -10.74 -0.62
CA VAL A 84 -7.26 -9.55 -0.31
C VAL A 84 -7.16 -9.33 1.21
N ASP A 85 -8.27 -9.38 1.95
CA ASP A 85 -8.26 -9.27 3.41
C ASP A 85 -7.39 -10.34 4.08
N SER A 86 -7.52 -11.58 3.60
CA SER A 86 -6.72 -12.71 4.08
C SER A 86 -5.23 -12.52 3.78
N TRP A 87 -4.90 -12.00 2.60
CA TRP A 87 -3.53 -11.71 2.22
C TRP A 87 -2.93 -10.58 3.06
N VAL A 88 -3.67 -9.50 3.30
CA VAL A 88 -3.24 -8.40 4.18
C VAL A 88 -2.99 -8.94 5.59
N ALA A 89 -3.93 -9.69 6.17
CA ALA A 89 -3.79 -10.28 7.49
C ALA A 89 -2.54 -11.20 7.60
N ASN A 90 -2.22 -11.95 6.55
CA ASN A 90 -1.03 -12.79 6.51
C ASN A 90 0.26 -11.98 6.37
N ARG A 91 0.27 -10.95 5.51
CA ARG A 91 1.43 -10.08 5.32
C ARG A 91 1.78 -9.31 6.58
N LEU A 92 0.78 -8.79 7.29
CA LEU A 92 0.95 -8.11 8.58
C LEU A 92 1.50 -9.04 9.69
N LYS A 93 1.19 -10.35 9.64
CA LYS A 93 1.75 -11.32 10.60
C LYS A 93 3.18 -11.74 10.28
N SER A 94 3.52 -11.81 9.00
CA SER A 94 4.82 -12.33 8.53
C SER A 94 5.91 -11.26 8.44
N SER A 95 5.54 -9.98 8.58
CA SER A 95 6.49 -8.88 8.47
C SER A 95 6.30 -7.82 9.56
N THR A 96 7.33 -7.00 9.74
CA THR A 96 7.41 -5.92 10.72
C THR A 96 6.56 -4.71 10.32
N PHE A 97 5.28 -4.92 10.00
CA PHE A 97 4.37 -3.82 9.77
C PHE A 97 3.81 -3.31 11.08
N GLU A 98 3.78 -1.99 11.21
CA GLU A 98 3.10 -1.29 12.28
C GLU A 98 1.85 -0.61 11.74
N GLU A 99 0.75 -0.67 12.50
CA GLU A 99 -0.45 0.09 12.18
C GLU A 99 -0.26 1.54 12.62
N LEU A 100 -0.15 2.46 11.67
CA LEU A 100 0.02 3.88 11.96
C LEU A 100 -1.31 4.57 12.26
N MET A 101 -2.33 4.24 11.47
CA MET A 101 -3.61 4.93 11.54
C MET A 101 -4.74 3.99 11.14
N ARG A 102 -5.88 4.15 11.81
CA ARG A 102 -7.13 3.52 11.46
C ARG A 102 -8.25 4.54 11.57
N VAL A 103 -9.00 4.69 10.49
CA VAL A 103 -10.22 5.50 10.46
C VAL A 103 -11.39 4.55 10.22
N ARG A 104 -12.41 4.63 11.05
CA ARG A 104 -13.63 3.83 10.92
C ARG A 104 -14.83 4.73 10.96
N ASP A 105 -15.66 4.66 9.93
CA ASP A 105 -16.93 5.37 9.84
C ASP A 105 -18.03 4.44 9.33
N GLY A 106 -18.99 4.12 10.18
CA GLY A 106 -20.00 3.10 9.92
C GLY A 106 -19.37 1.74 9.56
N ASP A 107 -19.64 1.29 8.33
CA ASP A 107 -19.11 0.06 7.74
C ASP A 107 -17.77 0.26 7.02
N SER A 108 -17.33 1.51 6.82
CA SER A 108 -16.07 1.86 6.17
C SER A 108 -14.91 1.79 7.15
N ASN A 109 -13.80 1.21 6.71
CA ASN A 109 -12.59 1.04 7.49
C ASN A 109 -11.38 1.29 6.61
N VAL A 110 -10.62 2.33 6.93
CA VAL A 110 -9.37 2.69 6.28
C VAL A 110 -8.24 2.41 7.26
N LYS A 111 -7.28 1.59 6.86
CA LYS A 111 -6.11 1.24 7.68
C LYS A 111 -4.83 1.57 6.94
N PHE A 112 -3.92 2.22 7.64
CA PHE A 112 -2.57 2.52 7.16
C PHE A 112 -1.57 1.72 7.96
N TYR A 113 -0.74 0.96 7.25
CA TYR A 113 0.35 0.20 7.79
C TYR A 113 1.66 0.67 7.19
N VAL A 114 2.73 0.67 7.98
CA VAL A 114 4.07 0.93 7.48
C VAL A 114 5.02 -0.16 7.88
N LYS A 115 5.95 -0.45 6.99
CA LYS A 115 7.12 -1.25 7.27
C LYS A 115 8.30 -0.32 7.46
N GLU A 116 8.90 -0.35 8.64
CA GLU A 116 10.05 0.49 8.98
C GLU A 116 11.19 0.34 7.98
N GLY A 117 11.83 1.46 7.70
CA GLY A 117 12.87 1.59 6.69
C GLY A 117 14.26 1.31 7.24
N LYS A 118 15.15 2.28 7.02
CA LYS A 118 16.54 2.25 7.50
C LYS A 118 16.70 2.92 8.87
N ASP A 119 15.76 3.80 9.22
CA ASP A 119 15.68 4.57 10.46
C ASP A 119 14.20 4.93 10.73
N ASP A 120 13.93 5.55 11.88
CA ASP A 120 12.58 5.90 12.36
C ASP A 120 11.83 6.89 11.46
N ASP A 121 12.55 7.66 10.64
CA ASP A 121 11.97 8.68 9.76
C ASP A 121 11.65 8.14 8.35
N HIS A 122 12.12 6.93 8.02
CA HIS A 122 11.95 6.33 6.69
C HIS A 122 11.12 5.05 6.74
N VAL A 123 10.26 4.87 5.75
CA VAL A 123 9.47 3.64 5.58
C VAL A 123 9.82 2.98 4.26
N LYS A 124 9.96 1.65 4.32
CA LYS A 124 10.22 0.79 3.16
C LYS A 124 8.96 0.54 2.35
N GLU A 125 7.84 0.39 3.05
CA GLU A 125 6.56 0.09 2.44
C GLU A 125 5.45 0.78 3.24
N LEU A 126 4.54 1.44 2.52
CA LEU A 126 3.28 1.93 3.04
C LEU A 126 2.16 1.13 2.39
N LEU A 127 1.33 0.52 3.23
CA LEU A 127 0.20 -0.30 2.80
C LEU A 127 -1.08 0.36 3.31
N MET A 128 -1.95 0.76 2.40
CA MET A 128 -3.28 1.25 2.74
C MET A 128 -4.30 0.19 2.35
N PHE A 129 -5.14 -0.18 3.30
CA PHE A 129 -6.20 -1.16 3.09
C PHE A 129 -7.54 -0.56 3.50
N VAL A 130 -8.46 -0.51 2.54
CA VAL A 130 -9.80 0.04 2.72
C VAL A 130 -10.84 -1.03 2.47
N THR A 131 -11.78 -1.16 3.39
CA THR A 131 -12.93 -2.06 3.26
C THR A 131 -14.23 -1.34 3.60
N GLY A 132 -15.31 -1.77 2.97
CA GLY A 132 -16.66 -1.33 3.34
C GLY A 132 -16.94 0.14 3.02
N ILE A 133 -16.24 0.73 2.03
CA ILE A 133 -16.54 2.07 1.57
C ILE A 133 -18.00 2.08 1.07
N LYS A 134 -18.84 2.84 1.75
CA LYS A 134 -20.09 3.39 1.22
C LYS A 134 -19.78 4.85 0.93
N ASP A 135 -19.77 5.21 -0.35
CA ASP A 135 -19.82 6.61 -0.79
C ASP A 135 -18.71 7.53 -0.22
N MET A 136 -17.42 7.22 -0.45
CA MET A 136 -16.38 8.28 -0.43
C MET A 136 -16.27 8.86 -1.83
N ASP A 137 -16.99 9.96 -2.12
CA ASP A 137 -16.86 10.91 -3.26
C ASP A 137 -16.09 10.47 -4.54
N ILE A 138 -16.26 9.22 -4.98
CA ILE A 138 -15.90 8.71 -6.30
C ILE A 138 -17.23 8.21 -6.88
N ASP A 139 -17.86 9.07 -7.66
CA ASP A 139 -19.19 8.86 -8.23
C ASP A 139 -19.18 7.71 -9.25
N ILE A 140 -19.43 6.47 -8.79
CA ILE A 140 -19.84 5.33 -9.63
C ILE A 140 -20.94 4.52 -8.90
N ASN A 141 -22.17 5.02 -8.97
CA ASN A 141 -23.38 4.22 -9.24
C ASN A 141 -23.77 3.09 -8.23
N GLY A 142 -24.01 3.46 -6.95
CA GLY A 142 -24.96 2.75 -6.08
C GLY A 142 -24.45 1.48 -5.38
N LYS A 143 -24.09 1.64 -4.10
CA LYS A 143 -23.90 0.60 -3.05
C LYS A 143 -23.30 -0.74 -3.50
N LYS A 144 -21.97 -0.82 -3.46
CA LYS A 144 -21.22 -2.07 -3.48
C LYS A 144 -20.15 -2.08 -2.38
N LEU A 145 -19.76 -3.27 -1.92
CA LEU A 145 -18.66 -3.44 -0.97
C LEU A 145 -17.35 -3.21 -1.71
N GLU A 146 -16.83 -2.00 -1.69
CA GLU A 146 -15.57 -1.69 -2.35
C GLU A 146 -14.39 -2.02 -1.43
N THR A 147 -13.44 -2.79 -1.96
CA THR A 147 -12.17 -3.08 -1.32
C THR A 147 -11.06 -2.44 -2.12
N VAL A 148 -10.25 -1.62 -1.46
CA VAL A 148 -9.09 -0.97 -2.05
C VAL A 148 -7.84 -1.42 -1.30
N LEU A 149 -6.85 -1.90 -2.04
CA LEU A 149 -5.53 -2.19 -1.51
C LEU A 149 -4.51 -1.37 -2.30
N LEU A 150 -3.74 -0.55 -1.59
CA LEU A 150 -2.64 0.23 -2.15
C LEU A 150 -1.35 -0.17 -1.45
N SER A 151 -0.32 -0.46 -2.23
CA SER A 151 1.05 -0.63 -1.75
C SER A 151 1.95 0.39 -2.43
N LEU A 152 2.69 1.12 -1.61
CA LEU A 152 3.74 2.04 -2.01
C LEU A 152 5.05 1.57 -1.40
N THR A 153 6.01 1.18 -2.23
CA THR A 153 7.35 0.75 -1.78
C THR A 153 8.39 1.78 -2.20
N GLY A 154 9.38 2.01 -1.34
CA GLY A 154 10.42 3.01 -1.58
C GLY A 154 11.32 3.25 -0.39
N ASP A 155 12.09 4.35 -0.43
CA ASP A 155 12.77 4.93 0.73
C ASP A 155 12.05 6.22 1.15
N ILE A 156 10.84 6.05 1.69
CA ILE A 156 9.88 7.16 1.84
C ILE A 156 10.10 7.85 3.18
N ASN A 157 10.40 9.15 3.15
CA ASN A 157 10.57 9.95 4.36
C ASN A 157 9.20 10.42 4.90
N LEU A 158 8.81 9.96 6.08
CA LEU A 158 7.50 10.26 6.70
C LEU A 158 7.29 11.76 6.99
N ARG A 159 8.37 12.52 7.20
CA ARG A 159 8.29 13.99 7.38
C ARG A 159 7.83 14.72 6.12
N SER A 160 8.02 14.11 4.96
CA SER A 160 7.53 14.65 3.68
C SER A 160 6.05 14.32 3.47
N VAL A 161 5.58 13.19 4.00
CA VAL A 161 4.18 12.76 3.96
C VAL A 161 3.31 13.64 4.86
N SER A 162 3.75 13.95 6.09
CA SER A 162 2.95 14.78 7.03
C SER A 162 2.68 16.19 6.49
N LYS A 163 3.69 16.84 5.89
CA LYS A 163 3.53 18.17 5.25
C LYS A 163 2.58 18.16 4.05
N LEU A 164 2.44 17.02 3.37
CA LEU A 164 1.53 16.87 2.24
C LEU A 164 0.09 16.68 2.69
N THR A 165 -0.13 15.92 3.77
CA THR A 165 -1.46 15.73 4.38
C THR A 165 -2.03 17.05 4.89
N ASP A 166 -1.19 17.92 5.47
CA ASP A 166 -1.58 19.28 5.90
C ASP A 166 -1.99 20.20 4.73
N LYS A 167 -1.46 19.97 3.53
CA LYS A 167 -1.77 20.76 2.32
C LYS A 167 -2.95 20.24 1.52
N MET A 168 -3.25 18.94 1.60
CA MET A 168 -4.34 18.30 0.87
C MET A 168 -5.62 18.12 1.70
N ASP A 169 -5.65 18.66 2.92
CA ASP A 169 -6.79 18.63 3.85
C ASP A 169 -7.33 17.21 4.10
N LEU A 170 -6.42 16.23 4.10
CA LEU A 170 -6.78 14.81 4.30
C LEU A 170 -6.85 14.50 5.80
N PRO A 171 -7.88 13.74 6.25
CA PRO A 171 -8.01 13.39 7.66
C PRO A 171 -6.81 12.53 8.13
N GLY A 172 -5.98 13.07 9.03
CA GLY A 172 -4.88 12.32 9.67
C GLY A 172 -3.52 13.02 9.74
N GLY A 173 -3.31 14.18 9.08
CA GLY A 173 -2.01 14.88 9.02
C GLY A 173 -1.43 15.24 10.40
N ASP A 174 -2.28 15.81 11.25
CA ASP A 174 -1.94 16.15 12.63
C ASP A 174 -1.49 14.97 13.49
N GLN A 175 -1.94 13.75 13.17
CA GLN A 175 -1.59 12.54 13.93
C GLN A 175 -0.25 11.97 13.49
N LEU A 176 0.08 12.05 12.18
CA LEU A 176 1.38 11.70 11.64
C LEU A 176 2.48 12.65 12.13
N GLY A 177 2.19 13.96 12.22
CA GLY A 177 3.13 14.95 12.77
C GLY A 177 3.46 14.73 14.26
N LYS A 178 2.55 14.11 15.03
CA LYS A 178 2.77 13.79 16.44
C LYS A 178 3.60 12.52 16.65
N ALA A 179 3.52 11.55 15.74
CA ALA A 179 4.35 10.35 15.78
C ALA A 179 5.85 10.70 15.58
N SER A 180 6.16 11.62 14.66
CA SER A 180 7.54 12.10 14.41
C SER A 180 8.15 12.86 15.60
N LYS A 181 7.34 13.46 16.48
CA LYS A 181 7.85 14.22 17.64
C LYS A 181 8.14 13.38 18.89
N LYS A 182 7.69 12.12 18.94
CA LYS A 182 7.76 11.30 20.16
C LYS A 182 9.08 10.51 20.32
N SER A 183 10.01 10.62 19.36
CA SER A 183 11.35 10.00 19.45
C SER A 183 12.46 10.95 19.92
N ASN A 184 12.13 12.14 20.45
CA ASN A 184 13.07 13.02 21.17
C ASN A 184 12.95 12.87 22.68
#